data_AF-A0A0N0AWC7-F1
#
_entry.id   AF-A0A0N0AWC7-F1
#
_cell.length_a   1.000
_cell.length_b   1.000
_cell.length_c   1.000
_cell.angle_alpha   90.00
_cell.angle_beta   90.00
_cell.angle_gamma   90.00
#
_symmetry.space_group_name_H-M   'P 1'
#
loop_
_entity.id
_entity.type
_entity.pdbx_description
1 polymer ?
#
loop_
_entity_poly.entity_id
_entity_poly.type
_entity_poly.pdbx_seq_one_letter_code
_entity_poly.pdbx_strand_id
1 'polypeptide(L)'
;MVTVEKPLLVGSQEFAALYGVRGPQVSQWIGRGTLTYEQARIVSGSPYWPLAFARSFGESTPRRREVSEEVLERLVAEQMPARWVEDVAQFPPLVGQQEGAMLFGLAHAEVLTQQARPGKPAEPDWMLSGSPLWLLDTLLRAAPALQAQARTLAWEVDPSVEAALRDGSYDGPGAVIKKRGPAATKGRAG
;
A
#
# COMPACT_ATOMS: atom_id res chain seq x y z
N MET A 1 -2.38 -2.87 25.19
CA MET A 1 -2.42 -3.17 23.73
C MET A 1 -2.16 -1.87 23.02
N VAL A 2 -1.08 -1.78 22.25
CA VAL A 2 -0.80 -0.57 21.45
C VAL A 2 -1.66 -0.67 20.19
N THR A 3 -2.69 0.17 20.08
CA THR A 3 -3.40 0.32 18.82
C THR A 3 -2.48 1.09 17.88
N VAL A 4 -1.90 0.42 16.89
CA VAL A 4 -1.11 1.12 15.86
C VAL A 4 -2.07 1.99 15.07
N GLU A 5 -2.00 3.30 15.26
CA GLU A 5 -2.86 4.24 14.55
C GLU A 5 -2.51 4.27 13.06
N LYS A 6 -3.53 3.99 12.26
CA LYS A 6 -3.52 4.02 10.81
C LYS A 6 -3.04 5.40 10.31
N PRO A 7 -1.97 5.51 9.51
CA PRO A 7 -1.61 6.79 8.90
C PRO A 7 -2.59 7.20 7.79
N LEU A 8 -2.70 8.51 7.55
CA LEU A 8 -3.35 9.06 6.38
C LEU A 8 -2.45 8.89 5.14
N LEU A 9 -2.92 8.10 4.18
CA LEU A 9 -2.17 7.67 3.01
C LEU A 9 -2.89 8.03 1.71
N VAL A 10 -2.13 8.10 0.62
CA VAL A 10 -2.69 8.17 -0.74
C VAL A 10 -1.95 7.23 -1.67
N GLY A 11 -2.70 6.57 -2.56
CA GLY A 11 -2.15 5.92 -3.74
C GLY A 11 -2.07 6.90 -4.91
N SER A 12 -1.74 6.40 -6.10
CA SER A 12 -1.58 7.23 -7.30
C SER A 12 -2.87 7.90 -7.77
N GLN A 13 -4.03 7.27 -7.59
CA GLN A 13 -5.32 7.84 -7.99
C GLN A 13 -5.75 8.97 -7.05
N GLU A 14 -5.60 8.78 -5.74
CA GLU A 14 -5.91 9.79 -4.73
C GLU A 14 -4.95 10.99 -4.86
N PHE A 15 -3.66 10.74 -5.11
CA PHE A 15 -2.68 11.78 -5.40
C PHE A 15 -3.10 12.58 -6.65
N ALA A 16 -3.50 11.90 -7.73
CA ALA A 16 -3.95 12.59 -8.94
C ALA A 16 -5.20 13.45 -8.66
N ALA A 17 -6.15 12.93 -7.90
CA ALA A 17 -7.38 13.62 -7.54
C ALA A 17 -7.12 14.91 -6.73
N LEU A 18 -6.16 14.90 -5.80
CA LEU A 18 -5.78 16.09 -5.03
C LEU A 18 -5.40 17.29 -5.91
N TYR A 19 -4.86 17.05 -7.10
CA TYR A 19 -4.41 18.08 -8.02
C TYR A 19 -5.31 18.24 -9.25
N GLY A 20 -6.50 17.62 -9.25
CA GLY A 20 -7.41 17.68 -10.39
C GLY A 20 -6.84 17.07 -11.67
N VAL A 21 -5.91 16.12 -11.57
CA VAL A 21 -5.28 15.44 -12.71
C VAL A 21 -5.69 13.96 -12.76
N ARG A 22 -5.29 13.27 -13.83
CA ARG A 22 -5.53 11.82 -14.00
C ARG A 22 -4.29 11.01 -13.60
N GLY A 23 -4.47 9.75 -13.22
CA GLY A 23 -3.38 8.83 -12.85
C GLY A 23 -2.14 8.83 -13.76
N PRO A 24 -2.26 8.82 -15.10
CA PRO A 24 -1.11 8.89 -16.00
C PRO A 24 -0.22 10.14 -15.81
N GLN A 25 -0.80 11.25 -15.33
CA GLN A 25 -0.06 12.47 -15.03
C GLN A 25 0.90 12.28 -13.85
N VAL A 26 0.50 11.50 -12.84
CA VAL A 26 1.35 11.13 -11.69
C VAL A 26 2.50 10.25 -12.16
N SER A 27 2.24 9.26 -13.01
CA SER A 27 3.30 8.45 -13.63
C SER A 27 4.27 9.31 -14.45
N GLN A 28 3.78 10.35 -15.13
CA GLN A 28 4.63 11.29 -15.85
C GLN A 28 5.51 12.13 -14.91
N TRP A 29 4.97 12.58 -13.77
CA TRP A 29 5.77 13.30 -12.75
C TRP A 29 6.88 12.42 -12.20
N ILE A 30 6.61 11.13 -11.98
CA ILE A 30 7.62 10.16 -11.57
C ILE A 30 8.67 9.98 -12.66
N GLY A 31 8.25 9.74 -13.91
CA GLY A 31 9.17 9.56 -15.04
C GLY A 31 10.06 10.79 -15.32
N ARG A 32 9.64 11.98 -14.91
CA ARG A 32 10.40 13.25 -15.03
C ARG A 32 11.18 13.61 -13.77
N GLY A 33 11.13 12.80 -12.71
CA GLY A 33 11.77 13.07 -11.42
C GLY A 33 11.15 14.23 -10.65
N THR A 34 9.96 14.71 -11.04
CA THR A 34 9.22 15.74 -10.29
C THR A 34 8.63 15.17 -9.01
N LEU A 35 8.16 13.92 -9.07
CA LEU A 35 7.75 13.10 -7.93
C LEU A 35 8.71 11.91 -7.86
N THR A 36 9.07 11.44 -6.68
CA THR A 36 9.98 10.28 -6.55
C THR A 36 9.36 9.19 -5.69
N TYR A 37 9.93 7.98 -5.78
CA TYR A 37 9.56 6.88 -4.90
C TYR A 37 10.27 6.95 -3.54
N GLU A 38 11.22 7.85 -3.33
CA GLU A 38 11.91 7.98 -2.03
C GLU A 38 10.96 8.44 -0.94
N GLN A 39 9.93 9.22 -1.30
CA GLN A 39 8.86 9.63 -0.38
C GLN A 39 7.68 8.64 -0.34
N ALA A 40 7.81 7.47 -0.98
CA ALA A 40 6.75 6.47 -1.13
C ALA A 40 7.15 5.13 -0.51
N ARG A 41 6.17 4.41 0.02
CA ARG A 41 6.32 2.97 0.29
C ARG A 41 5.75 2.20 -0.89
N ILE A 42 6.51 1.26 -1.43
CA ILE A 42 6.01 0.32 -2.43
C ILE A 42 5.42 -0.88 -1.71
N VAL A 43 4.16 -1.19 -2.02
CA VAL A 43 3.46 -2.38 -1.50
C VAL A 43 2.67 -3.00 -2.64
N SER A 44 2.85 -4.30 -2.87
CA SER A 44 2.24 -5.05 -3.98
C SER A 44 2.45 -4.41 -5.36
N GLY A 45 3.61 -3.77 -5.55
CA GLY A 45 3.99 -3.10 -6.80
C GLY A 45 3.30 -1.75 -7.03
N SER A 46 2.66 -1.18 -6.01
CA SER A 46 2.02 0.14 -6.03
C SER A 46 2.67 1.10 -5.03
N PRO A 47 2.90 2.37 -5.40
CA PRO A 47 3.44 3.38 -4.49
C PRO A 47 2.33 4.02 -3.64
N TYR A 48 2.64 4.21 -2.35
CA TYR A 48 1.79 4.91 -1.38
C TYR A 48 2.58 6.01 -0.69
N TRP A 49 2.02 7.22 -0.61
CA TRP A 49 2.65 8.38 0.00
C TRP A 49 1.90 8.85 1.26
N PRO A 50 2.60 9.52 2.19
CA PRO A 50 1.93 10.25 3.27
C PRO A 50 0.99 11.31 2.67
N LEU A 51 -0.24 11.42 3.19
CA LEU A 51 -1.16 12.48 2.73
C LEU A 51 -0.60 13.88 3.04
N ALA A 52 0.17 14.04 4.12
CA ALA A 52 0.85 15.30 4.45
C ALA A 52 1.87 15.71 3.38
N PHE A 53 2.64 14.76 2.85
CA PHE A 53 3.54 14.99 1.73
C PHE A 53 2.76 15.31 0.44
N ALA A 54 1.70 14.54 0.17
CA ALA A 54 0.89 14.72 -1.02
C ALA A 54 0.22 16.10 -1.06
N ARG A 55 -0.22 16.67 0.07
CA ARG A 55 -0.77 18.04 0.11
C ARG A 55 0.29 19.13 -0.10
N SER A 56 1.53 18.93 0.34
CA SER A 56 2.58 19.95 0.21
C SER A 56 3.34 19.85 -1.11
N PHE A 57 3.19 18.75 -1.85
CA PHE A 57 3.87 18.54 -3.13
C PHE A 57 3.68 19.68 -4.13
N GLY A 58 2.50 20.28 -4.20
CA GLY A 58 2.22 21.39 -5.11
C GLY A 58 3.12 22.61 -4.88
N GLU A 59 3.60 22.80 -3.66
CA GLU A 59 4.50 23.88 -3.24
C GLU A 59 5.97 23.59 -3.58
N SER A 60 6.36 22.31 -3.65
CA SER A 60 7.72 21.89 -3.99
C SER A 60 7.98 21.83 -5.51
N THR A 61 6.97 22.08 -6.34
CA THR A 61 7.11 22.02 -7.81
C THR A 61 7.45 23.39 -8.42
N PRO A 62 8.22 23.46 -9.53
CA PRO A 62 8.60 24.73 -10.16
C PRO A 62 7.44 25.62 -10.58
N ARG A 63 6.28 25.02 -10.88
CA ARG A 63 5.01 25.71 -11.11
C ARG A 63 4.04 25.27 -10.04
N ARG A 64 3.72 26.16 -9.10
CA ARG A 64 2.82 25.87 -7.98
C ARG A 64 1.54 25.21 -8.47
N ARG A 65 1.17 24.13 -7.80
CA ARG A 65 -0.09 23.41 -8.02
C ARG A 65 -0.96 23.59 -6.79
N GLU A 66 -2.23 23.92 -7.01
CA GLU A 66 -3.19 24.06 -5.93
C GLU A 66 -3.78 22.69 -5.60
N VAL A 67 -3.95 22.44 -4.31
CA VAL A 67 -4.65 21.26 -3.80
C VAL A 67 -6.15 21.54 -3.80
N SER A 68 -6.93 20.54 -4.21
CA SER A 68 -8.37 20.56 -4.01
C SER A 68 -8.67 20.26 -2.54
N GLU A 69 -9.08 21.29 -1.79
CA GLU A 69 -9.47 21.17 -0.38
C GLU A 69 -10.65 20.19 -0.20
N GLU A 70 -11.64 20.21 -1.10
CA GLU A 70 -12.76 19.27 -1.10
C GLU A 70 -12.29 17.80 -1.19
N VAL A 71 -11.33 17.52 -2.08
CA VAL A 71 -10.77 16.17 -2.21
C VAL A 71 -9.94 15.82 -0.97
N LEU A 72 -9.17 16.77 -0.42
CA LEU A 72 -8.38 16.55 0.79
C LEU A 72 -9.28 16.19 1.98
N GLU A 73 -10.33 16.96 2.23
CA GLU A 73 -11.29 16.72 3.30
C GLU A 73 -11.96 15.34 3.15
N ARG A 74 -12.38 14.99 1.93
CA ARG A 74 -12.96 13.67 1.63
C ARG A 74 -11.97 12.54 1.95
N LEU A 75 -10.73 12.65 1.47
CA LEU A 75 -9.71 11.61 1.69
C LEU A 75 -9.37 11.43 3.17
N VAL A 76 -9.39 12.51 3.95
CA VAL A 76 -9.22 12.44 5.41
C VAL A 76 -10.41 11.73 6.04
N ALA A 77 -11.64 12.13 5.70
CA ALA A 77 -12.86 11.56 6.26
C ALA A 77 -12.99 10.05 5.98
N GLU A 78 -12.67 9.61 4.76
CA GLU A 78 -12.72 8.20 4.35
C GLU A 78 -11.74 7.30 5.11
N GLN A 79 -10.69 7.88 5.72
CA GLN A 79 -9.64 7.11 6.37
C GLN A 79 -9.73 7.09 7.89
N MET A 80 -10.57 7.94 8.50
CA MET A 80 -10.70 8.04 9.94
C MET A 80 -11.25 6.75 10.57
N PRO A 81 -10.76 6.34 11.76
CA PRO A 81 -9.76 7.01 12.58
C PRO A 81 -8.33 6.82 12.03
N ALA A 82 -7.58 7.92 11.90
CA ALA A 82 -6.23 7.93 11.35
C ALA A 82 -5.40 9.10 11.90
N ARG A 83 -4.07 9.01 11.74
CA ARG A 83 -3.12 10.06 12.13
C ARG A 83 -2.39 10.65 10.92
N TRP A 84 -2.00 11.91 11.04
CA TRP A 84 -1.09 12.54 10.10
C TRP A 84 0.34 12.00 10.32
N VAL A 85 1.00 11.67 9.22
CA VAL A 85 2.43 11.36 9.17
C VAL A 85 3.06 12.16 8.05
N GLU A 86 4.28 12.64 8.26
CA GLU A 86 5.00 13.49 7.30
C GLU A 86 5.98 12.66 6.47
N ASP A 87 6.57 11.64 7.08
CA ASP A 87 7.61 10.82 6.49
C ASP A 87 7.15 9.36 6.31
N VAL A 88 7.55 8.77 5.18
CA VAL A 88 7.31 7.34 4.87
C VAL A 88 7.98 6.41 5.87
N ALA A 89 9.07 6.82 6.52
CA ALA A 89 9.73 6.09 7.60
C ALA A 89 8.83 5.91 8.84
N GLN A 90 7.79 6.75 8.98
CA GLN A 90 6.80 6.64 10.05
C GLN A 90 5.66 5.67 9.71
N PHE A 91 5.67 5.09 8.51
CA PHE A 91 4.68 4.09 8.14
C PHE A 91 4.86 2.86 9.01
N PRO A 92 3.76 2.33 9.59
CA PRO A 92 3.80 0.99 10.14
C PRO A 92 4.04 -0.02 9.01
N PRO A 93 4.38 -1.27 9.32
CA PRO A 93 4.47 -2.34 8.34
C PRO A 93 3.14 -2.48 7.57
N LEU A 94 3.19 -2.15 6.28
CA LEU A 94 2.04 -2.22 5.36
C LEU A 94 2.11 -3.52 4.56
N VAL A 95 0.96 -4.13 4.34
CA VAL A 95 0.82 -5.41 3.64
C VAL A 95 -0.22 -5.26 2.56
N GLY A 96 0.15 -5.59 1.33
CA GLY A 96 -0.79 -5.71 0.21
C GLY A 96 -1.10 -7.18 -0.05
N GLN A 97 -1.74 -7.46 -1.18
CA GLN A 97 -2.15 -8.82 -1.52
C GLN A 97 -0.94 -9.75 -1.74
N GLN A 98 0.14 -9.27 -2.36
CA GLN A 98 1.32 -10.10 -2.66
C GLN A 98 2.12 -10.42 -1.38
N GLU A 99 2.36 -9.40 -0.55
CA GLU A 99 3.02 -9.57 0.74
C GLU A 99 2.20 -10.49 1.65
N GLY A 100 0.88 -10.30 1.72
CA GLY A 100 0.01 -11.14 2.52
C GLY A 100 -0.06 -12.58 2.02
N ALA A 101 0.01 -12.81 0.70
CA ALA A 101 0.10 -14.15 0.15
C ALA A 101 1.35 -14.87 0.62
N MET A 102 2.50 -14.17 0.61
CA MET A 102 3.75 -14.70 1.13
C MET A 102 3.68 -14.93 2.64
N LEU A 103 3.09 -13.99 3.39
CA LEU A 103 2.93 -14.09 4.85
C LEU A 103 2.17 -15.36 5.26
N PHE A 104 1.17 -15.78 4.47
CA PHE A 104 0.32 -16.93 4.79
C PHE A 104 0.58 -18.18 3.91
N GLY A 105 1.66 -18.17 3.12
CA GLY A 105 1.98 -19.27 2.20
C GLY A 105 0.90 -19.56 1.15
N LEU A 106 0.15 -18.55 0.71
CA LEU A 106 -0.95 -18.69 -0.24
C LEU A 106 -0.43 -18.77 -1.68
N ALA A 107 -0.97 -19.71 -2.46
CA ALA A 107 -0.64 -19.85 -3.88
C ALA A 107 -1.13 -18.66 -4.74
N HIS A 108 -2.20 -17.98 -4.29
CA HIS A 108 -2.85 -16.90 -5.02
C HIS A 108 -3.20 -15.74 -4.09
N ALA A 109 -2.82 -14.53 -4.48
CA ALA A 109 -2.95 -13.31 -3.68
C ALA A 109 -4.42 -12.85 -3.52
N GLU A 110 -5.27 -13.19 -4.50
CA GLU A 110 -6.70 -12.86 -4.52
C GLU A 110 -7.49 -13.58 -3.41
N VAL A 111 -6.91 -14.60 -2.78
CA VAL A 111 -7.50 -15.27 -1.63
C VAL A 111 -7.74 -14.28 -0.48
N LEU A 112 -6.90 -13.24 -0.36
CA LEU A 112 -7.02 -12.22 0.68
C LEU A 112 -8.22 -11.28 0.52
N THR A 113 -8.87 -11.25 -0.65
CA THR A 113 -10.02 -10.36 -0.91
C THR A 113 -11.33 -11.10 -1.12
N GLN A 114 -11.34 -12.43 -1.03
CA GLN A 114 -12.55 -13.22 -1.26
C GLN A 114 -13.50 -13.16 -0.06
N GLN A 115 -14.50 -12.29 -0.13
CA GLN A 115 -15.48 -12.08 0.94
C GLN A 115 -16.59 -13.16 1.05
N ALA A 116 -16.58 -14.24 0.26
CA ALA A 116 -17.68 -15.20 0.23
C ALA A 116 -17.47 -16.50 1.04
N ARG A 117 -16.32 -16.68 1.70
CA ARG A 117 -15.96 -17.96 2.36
C ARG A 117 -15.95 -17.84 3.90
N PRO A 118 -16.33 -18.89 4.66
CA PRO A 118 -16.01 -18.97 6.09
C PRO A 118 -14.50 -18.86 6.32
N GLY A 119 -14.04 -18.18 7.38
CA GLY A 119 -12.62 -17.85 7.56
C GLY A 119 -12.16 -16.72 6.64
N LYS A 120 -12.91 -15.60 6.61
CA LYS A 120 -12.58 -14.43 5.79
C LYS A 120 -11.36 -13.68 6.35
N PRO A 121 -10.46 -13.21 5.48
CA PRO A 121 -9.40 -12.27 5.86
C PRO A 121 -9.98 -11.04 6.55
N ALA A 122 -9.16 -10.40 7.40
CA ALA A 122 -9.52 -9.11 7.99
C ALA A 122 -9.94 -8.11 6.91
N GLU A 123 -10.90 -7.23 7.23
CA GLU A 123 -11.20 -6.11 6.35
C GLU A 123 -9.95 -5.25 6.14
N PRO A 124 -9.73 -4.75 4.92
CA PRO A 124 -8.57 -3.91 4.64
C PRO A 124 -8.66 -2.59 5.40
N ASP A 125 -7.54 -2.18 5.97
CA ASP A 125 -7.41 -0.89 6.64
C ASP A 125 -7.59 0.26 5.63
N TRP A 126 -7.19 0.06 4.37
CA TRP A 126 -7.49 0.99 3.28
C TRP A 126 -7.94 0.32 1.98
N MET A 127 -8.73 1.05 1.20
CA MET A 127 -8.96 0.80 -0.23
C MET A 127 -8.41 1.99 -1.01
N LEU A 128 -7.16 1.90 -1.50
CA LEU A 128 -6.48 2.99 -2.19
C LEU A 128 -6.16 2.60 -3.63
N SER A 129 -6.48 3.48 -4.57
CA SER A 129 -6.25 3.26 -5.99
C SER A 129 -6.84 1.93 -6.50
N GLY A 130 -7.97 1.51 -5.90
CA GLY A 130 -8.66 0.25 -6.20
C GLY A 130 -7.99 -1.01 -5.65
N SER A 131 -6.96 -0.88 -4.81
CA SER A 131 -6.27 -2.00 -4.17
C SER A 131 -6.47 -1.99 -2.65
N PRO A 132 -6.70 -3.15 -2.04
CA PRO A 132 -6.75 -3.27 -0.59
C PRO A 132 -5.35 -3.17 0.01
N LEU A 133 -5.28 -2.58 1.20
CA LEU A 133 -4.05 -2.45 1.97
C LEU A 133 -4.37 -2.71 3.44
N TRP A 134 -3.50 -3.44 4.12
CA TRP A 134 -3.62 -3.76 5.53
C TRP A 134 -2.40 -3.27 6.30
N LEU A 135 -2.59 -3.02 7.58
CA LEU A 135 -1.54 -3.09 8.58
C LEU A 135 -1.16 -4.56 8.77
N LEU A 136 0.14 -4.85 8.91
CA LEU A 136 0.60 -6.20 9.25
C LEU A 136 -0.10 -6.72 10.51
N ASP A 137 -0.18 -5.89 11.55
CA ASP A 137 -0.83 -6.23 12.82
C ASP A 137 -2.34 -6.54 12.66
N THR A 138 -3.02 -5.97 11.66
CA THR A 138 -4.42 -6.31 11.38
C THR A 138 -4.54 -7.75 10.88
N LEU A 139 -3.64 -8.17 9.98
CA LEU A 139 -3.61 -9.54 9.48
C LEU A 139 -3.15 -10.54 10.55
N LEU A 140 -2.10 -10.21 11.32
CA LEU A 140 -1.61 -11.07 12.40
C LEU A 140 -2.65 -11.30 13.50
N ARG A 141 -3.43 -10.27 13.86
CA ARG A 141 -4.54 -10.42 14.82
C ARG A 141 -5.67 -11.29 14.29
N ALA A 142 -5.90 -11.29 12.98
CA ALA A 142 -6.93 -12.13 12.36
C ALA A 142 -6.47 -13.58 12.15
N ALA A 143 -5.15 -13.83 12.07
CA ALA A 143 -4.58 -15.14 11.75
C ALA A 143 -5.11 -16.28 12.64
N PRO A 144 -5.20 -16.18 13.98
CA PRO A 144 -5.71 -17.27 14.81
C PRO A 144 -7.17 -17.63 14.50
N ALA A 145 -8.02 -16.61 14.24
CA ALA A 145 -9.42 -16.83 13.89
C ALA A 145 -9.56 -17.45 12.49
N LEU A 146 -8.70 -17.03 11.55
CA LEU A 146 -8.61 -17.61 10.20
C LEU A 146 -8.22 -19.10 10.26
N GLN A 147 -7.18 -19.43 11.02
CA GLN A 147 -6.72 -20.81 11.23
C GLN A 147 -7.83 -21.70 11.80
N ALA A 148 -8.54 -21.22 12.82
CA ALA A 148 -9.60 -21.98 13.46
C ALA A 148 -10.83 -22.24 12.55
N GLN A 149 -11.09 -21.34 11.60
CA GLN A 149 -12.26 -21.43 10.70
C GLN A 149 -11.95 -22.08 9.36
N ALA A 150 -10.67 -22.16 8.98
CA ALA A 150 -10.27 -22.63 7.68
C ALA A 150 -10.41 -24.14 7.55
N ARG A 151 -10.99 -24.56 6.42
CA ARG A 151 -11.16 -25.98 6.08
C ARG A 151 -10.08 -26.52 5.15
N THR A 152 -9.40 -25.64 4.42
CA THR A 152 -8.52 -26.00 3.29
C THR A 152 -7.18 -25.28 3.27
N LEU A 153 -7.08 -24.11 3.90
CA LEU A 153 -5.87 -23.29 3.92
C LEU A 153 -5.34 -23.24 5.34
N ALA A 154 -4.03 -23.36 5.51
CA ALA A 154 -3.42 -23.38 6.83
C ALA A 154 -3.49 -22.01 7.53
N TRP A 155 -3.39 -20.89 6.79
CA TRP A 155 -3.26 -19.53 7.35
C TRP A 155 -2.15 -19.42 8.42
N GLU A 156 -1.13 -20.25 8.29
CA GLU A 156 0.06 -20.20 9.14
C GLU A 156 0.90 -19.00 8.75
N VAL A 157 1.33 -18.23 9.74
CA VAL A 157 2.19 -17.07 9.52
C VAL A 157 3.62 -17.56 9.29
N ASP A 158 4.20 -17.21 8.14
CA ASP A 158 5.62 -17.41 7.90
C ASP A 158 6.42 -16.40 8.76
N PRO A 159 7.17 -16.86 9.77
CA PRO A 159 7.88 -15.98 10.69
C PRO A 159 9.01 -15.20 10.01
N SER A 160 9.58 -15.72 8.91
CA SER A 160 10.63 -15.04 8.16
C SER A 160 10.06 -13.85 7.38
N VAL A 161 8.88 -14.02 6.78
CA VAL A 161 8.17 -12.96 6.08
C VAL A 161 7.64 -11.93 7.06
N GLU A 162 7.09 -12.35 8.21
CA GLU A 162 6.66 -11.43 9.26
C GLU A 162 7.82 -10.54 9.73
N ALA A 163 8.98 -11.14 10.04
CA ALA A 163 10.15 -10.40 10.49
C ALA A 163 10.61 -9.38 9.44
N ALA A 164 10.71 -9.79 8.18
CA ALA A 164 11.12 -8.93 7.07
C ALA A 164 10.12 -7.79 6.77
N LEU A 165 8.83 -8.02 7.02
CA LEU A 165 7.81 -6.96 6.90
C LEU A 165 7.92 -5.97 8.07
N ARG A 166 8.18 -6.45 9.29
CA ARG A 166 8.32 -5.60 10.49
C ARG A 166 9.55 -4.69 10.43
N ASP A 167 10.69 -5.22 9.99
CA ASP A 167 11.93 -4.46 9.88
C ASP A 167 12.02 -3.62 8.60
N GLY A 168 11.09 -3.82 7.66
CA GLY A 168 11.04 -3.14 6.38
C GLY A 168 12.08 -3.63 5.36
N SER A 169 12.68 -4.80 5.57
CA SER A 169 13.66 -5.44 4.68
C SER A 169 13.06 -6.38 3.64
N TYR A 170 11.73 -6.59 3.67
CA TYR A 170 11.04 -7.45 2.71
C TYR A 170 11.34 -7.09 1.25
N ASP A 171 11.87 -8.05 0.50
CA ASP A 171 12.30 -7.93 -0.89
C ASP A 171 11.59 -8.88 -1.85
N GLY A 172 10.55 -9.58 -1.36
CA GLY A 172 9.78 -10.57 -2.11
C GLY A 172 8.81 -9.97 -3.14
N PRO A 173 7.89 -10.80 -3.68
CA PRO A 173 6.86 -10.35 -4.62
C PRO A 173 6.08 -9.14 -4.09
N GLY A 174 6.10 -8.05 -4.83
CA GLY A 174 5.36 -6.82 -4.49
C GLY A 174 6.22 -5.72 -3.91
N ALA A 175 7.44 -6.03 -3.46
CA ALA A 175 8.37 -5.06 -2.90
C ALA A 175 8.86 -4.00 -3.91
N VAL A 176 8.74 -4.29 -5.22
CA VAL A 176 9.21 -3.40 -6.30
C VAL A 176 8.15 -3.13 -7.36
N ILE A 177 8.19 -1.93 -7.93
CA ILE A 177 7.39 -1.59 -9.12
C ILE A 177 8.03 -2.28 -10.34
N LYS A 178 7.39 -3.32 -10.86
CA LYS A 178 7.81 -3.96 -12.10
C LYS A 178 7.61 -3.00 -13.28
N LYS A 179 8.70 -2.68 -14.01
CA LYS A 179 8.62 -1.93 -15.28
C LYS A 179 7.75 -2.72 -16.26
N ARG A 180 6.59 -2.19 -16.66
CA ARG A 180 5.77 -2.76 -17.73
C ARG A 180 6.13 -2.08 -19.06
N GLY A 181 6.47 -2.87 -20.10
CA GLY A 181 6.77 -2.38 -21.45
C GLY A 181 8.03 -3.00 -22.09
N PRO A 182 8.39 -2.62 -23.34
CA PRO A 182 9.49 -3.23 -24.13
C PRO A 182 10.87 -3.21 -23.46
N ALA A 183 11.06 -2.40 -22.42
CA ALA A 183 12.28 -2.38 -21.62
C ALA A 183 12.45 -3.62 -20.71
N ALA A 184 11.42 -4.44 -20.50
CA ALA A 184 11.50 -5.68 -19.74
C ALA A 184 12.31 -6.78 -20.47
N THR A 185 12.39 -6.72 -21.82
CA THR A 185 13.02 -7.77 -22.63
C THR A 185 14.55 -7.69 -22.69
N LYS A 186 15.17 -6.62 -22.19
CA LYS A 186 16.65 -6.47 -22.20
C LYS A 186 17.36 -7.03 -20.96
N GLY A 187 16.63 -7.54 -19.96
CA GLY A 187 17.20 -8.02 -18.69
C GLY A 187 17.45 -9.53 -18.60
N ARG A 188 17.21 -10.30 -19.67
CA ARG A 188 17.41 -11.76 -19.68
C ARG A 188 18.31 -12.18 -20.84
N ALA A 189 19.53 -11.68 -20.83
CA ALA A 189 20.66 -12.24 -21.56
C ALA A 189 21.94 -11.86 -20.78
N GLY A 190 22.51 -12.84 -20.12
CA GLY A 190 23.68 -12.76 -19.26
C GLY A 190 23.84 -14.11 -18.58
#